data_AF-A0A1V3XF64-F1
#
_entry.id   AF-A0A1V3XF64-F1
#
_cell.length_a   1.000
_cell.length_b   1.000
_cell.length_c   1.000
_cell.angle_alpha   90.00
_cell.angle_beta   90.00
_cell.angle_gamma   90.00
#
_symmetry.space_group_name_H-M   'P 1'
#
loop_
_entity.id
_entity.type
_entity.pdbx_description
1 polymer ?
#
loop_
_entity_poly.entity_id
_entity_poly.type
_entity_poly.pdbx_seq_one_letter_code
_entity_poly.pdbx_strand_id
1 'polypeptide(L)'
;MSPAHHPQVRRMFDQADVVMSLLDQQVHRMDAEAFTATHQTGAVEVTVNGHRRLIGLSINPGILGMGAHDVARMINETISAATDYAQECMADDVAELADSIADALAVMRDLPPPA
;
A
#
# COMPACT_ATOMS: atom_id res chain seq x y z
N MET A 1 -44.05 10.76 6.37
CA MET A 1 -42.84 11.26 5.70
C MET A 1 -41.79 10.18 5.84
N SER A 2 -41.29 9.63 4.74
CA SER A 2 -40.35 8.50 4.82
C SER A 2 -38.98 8.98 5.32
N PRO A 3 -38.32 8.24 6.22
CA PRO A 3 -37.03 8.61 6.83
C PRO A 3 -35.84 8.66 5.85
N ALA A 4 -36.08 8.41 4.55
CA ALA A 4 -35.07 8.37 3.50
C ALA A 4 -34.56 9.76 3.01
N HIS A 5 -35.06 10.87 3.56
CA HIS A 5 -34.76 12.22 3.05
C HIS A 5 -34.38 13.24 4.14
N HIS A 6 -33.76 12.83 5.24
CA HIS A 6 -33.21 13.79 6.20
C HIS A 6 -31.83 14.28 5.69
N PRO A 7 -31.63 15.57 5.39
CA PRO A 7 -30.39 16.10 4.79
C PRO A 7 -29.12 15.70 5.53
N GLN A 8 -29.19 15.55 6.85
CA GLN A 8 -28.08 15.18 7.71
C GLN A 8 -27.71 13.70 7.57
N VAL A 9 -28.70 12.82 7.39
CA VAL A 9 -28.47 11.39 7.10
C VAL A 9 -27.79 11.26 5.74
N ARG A 10 -28.22 12.06 4.75
CA ARG A 10 -27.58 12.10 3.43
C ARG A 10 -26.12 12.54 3.51
N ARG A 11 -25.81 13.62 4.23
CA ARG A 11 -24.42 14.09 4.44
C ARG A 11 -23.53 13.06 5.13
N MET A 12 -24.09 12.29 6.07
CA MET A 12 -23.36 11.20 6.71
C MET A 12 -23.01 10.08 5.72
N PHE A 13 -23.95 9.70 4.85
CA PHE A 13 -23.67 8.73 3.77
C PHE A 13 -22.66 9.27 2.76
N ASP A 14 -22.80 10.52 2.32
CA ASP A 14 -21.85 11.14 1.39
C ASP A 14 -20.41 11.08 1.95
N GLN A 15 -20.24 11.28 3.26
CA GLN A 15 -18.92 11.25 3.89
C GLN A 15 -18.40 9.83 4.15
N ALA A 16 -19.29 8.87 4.43
CA ALA A 16 -18.92 7.46 4.48
C ALA A 16 -18.42 6.97 3.10
N ASP A 17 -19.04 7.43 2.02
CA ASP A 17 -18.62 7.13 0.64
C ASP A 17 -17.22 7.69 0.34
N VAL A 18 -16.90 8.89 0.81
CA VAL A 18 -15.54 9.46 0.70
C VAL A 18 -14.50 8.57 1.40
N VAL A 19 -14.76 8.15 2.64
CA VAL A 19 -13.84 7.27 3.39
C VAL A 19 -13.66 5.93 2.67
N MET A 20 -14.74 5.31 2.19
CA MET A 20 -14.66 4.06 1.43
C MET A 20 -13.85 4.23 0.15
N SER A 21 -14.05 5.33 -0.59
CA SER A 21 -13.29 5.62 -1.80
C SER A 21 -11.79 5.82 -1.53
N LEU A 22 -11.41 6.46 -0.42
CA LEU A 22 -10.00 6.61 -0.03
C LEU A 22 -9.35 5.25 0.26
N LEU A 23 -10.05 4.36 0.96
CA LEU A 23 -9.59 3.01 1.24
C LEU A 23 -9.45 2.17 -0.02
N ASP A 24 -10.44 2.21 -0.92
CA ASP A 24 -10.40 1.50 -2.20
C ASP A 24 -9.25 2.01 -3.08
N GLN A 25 -9.05 3.33 -3.13
CA GLN A 25 -7.92 3.92 -3.85
C GLN A 25 -6.58 3.44 -3.27
N GLN A 26 -6.46 3.34 -1.94
CA GLN A 26 -5.24 2.83 -1.32
C GLN A 26 -4.97 1.38 -1.69
N VAL A 27 -5.98 0.52 -1.66
CA VAL A 27 -5.83 -0.89 -2.07
C VAL A 27 -5.33 -1.00 -3.51
N HIS A 28 -5.93 -0.23 -4.43
CA HIS A 28 -5.48 -0.23 -5.83
C HIS A 28 -4.05 0.29 -5.99
N ARG A 29 -3.69 1.35 -5.26
CA ARG A 29 -2.33 1.90 -5.26
C ARG A 29 -1.32 0.85 -4.79
N MET A 30 -1.58 0.19 -3.68
CA MET A 30 -0.71 -0.84 -3.12
C MET A 30 -0.53 -2.06 -4.04
N ASP A 31 -1.51 -2.40 -4.86
CA ASP A 31 -1.36 -3.46 -5.87
C ASP A 31 -0.59 -3.00 -7.12
N ALA A 32 -0.71 -1.72 -7.51
CA ALA A 32 -0.12 -1.17 -8.72
C ALA A 32 1.35 -0.70 -8.57
N GLU A 33 1.73 -0.26 -7.38
CA GLU A 33 3.11 0.17 -7.11
C GLU A 33 4.09 -1.00 -7.16
N ALA A 34 5.32 -0.71 -7.57
CA ALA A 34 6.38 -1.69 -7.71
C ALA A 34 7.70 -1.10 -7.21
N PHE A 35 8.34 -1.84 -6.30
CA PHE A 35 9.60 -1.47 -5.65
C PHE A 35 10.63 -2.54 -5.96
N THR A 36 11.74 -2.13 -6.59
CA THR A 36 12.79 -3.04 -7.04
C THR A 36 14.07 -2.82 -6.25
N ALA A 37 14.68 -3.91 -5.80
CA ALA A 37 16.03 -3.91 -5.27
C ALA A 37 16.92 -4.88 -6.07
N THR A 38 18.19 -4.53 -6.17
CA THR A 38 19.21 -5.34 -6.83
C THR A 38 20.28 -5.72 -5.82
N HIS A 39 20.66 -6.99 -5.80
CA HIS A 39 21.77 -7.48 -5.00
C HIS A 39 23.06 -6.74 -5.36
N GLN A 40 23.99 -6.60 -4.41
CA GLN A 40 25.25 -5.87 -4.60
C GLN A 40 26.09 -6.36 -5.79
N THR A 41 25.96 -7.64 -6.15
CA THR A 41 26.66 -8.24 -7.30
C THR A 41 25.98 -7.98 -8.64
N GLY A 42 24.77 -7.41 -8.66
CA GLY A 42 23.94 -7.26 -9.86
C GLY A 42 23.31 -8.56 -10.37
N ALA A 43 23.53 -9.69 -9.68
CA ALA A 43 23.14 -11.01 -10.18
C ALA A 43 21.72 -11.43 -9.77
N VAL A 44 21.10 -10.73 -8.82
CA VAL A 44 19.72 -10.96 -8.38
C VAL A 44 19.02 -9.62 -8.33
N GLU A 45 17.82 -9.56 -8.89
CA GLU A 45 16.92 -8.42 -8.81
C GLU A 45 15.54 -8.91 -8.38
N VAL A 46 14.93 -8.20 -7.43
CA VAL A 46 13.65 -8.54 -6.83
C VAL A 46 12.73 -7.34 -6.91
N THR A 47 11.49 -7.56 -7.33
CA THR A 47 10.43 -6.56 -7.33
C THR A 47 9.28 -7.01 -6.42
N VAL A 48 8.89 -6.13 -5.50
CA VAL A 48 7.71 -6.31 -4.65
C VAL A 48 6.68 -5.22 -4.92
N ASN A 49 5.39 -5.50 -4.74
CA ASN A 49 4.36 -4.46 -4.78
C ASN A 49 4.18 -3.76 -3.42
N GLY A 50 3.29 -2.78 -3.32
CA GLY A 50 2.98 -2.08 -2.07
C GLY A 50 2.39 -2.98 -0.98
N HIS A 51 1.78 -4.12 -1.33
CA HIS A 51 1.43 -5.18 -0.37
C HIS A 51 2.61 -6.08 0.04
N ARG A 52 3.83 -5.78 -0.39
CA ARG A 52 5.06 -6.57 -0.19
C ARG A 52 4.98 -7.98 -0.79
N ARG A 53 4.12 -8.17 -1.79
CA ARG A 53 4.06 -9.42 -2.55
C ARG A 53 5.19 -9.43 -3.58
N LEU A 54 5.92 -10.54 -3.68
CA LEU A 54 6.90 -10.75 -4.73
C LEU A 54 6.17 -10.80 -6.08
N ILE A 55 6.44 -9.83 -6.96
CA ILE A 55 5.86 -9.72 -8.31
C ILE A 55 6.91 -9.87 -9.41
N GLY A 56 8.20 -9.85 -9.06
CA GLY A 56 9.30 -10.08 -10.00
C GLY A 56 10.53 -10.66 -9.31
N LEU A 57 11.18 -11.61 -9.97
CA LEU A 57 12.48 -12.16 -9.58
C LEU A 57 13.30 -12.43 -10.84
N SER A 58 14.45 -11.78 -10.94
CA SER A 58 15.43 -12.02 -12.01
C SER A 58 16.72 -12.54 -11.39
N ILE A 59 17.26 -13.61 -11.97
CA ILE A 59 18.50 -14.25 -11.52
C ILE A 59 19.42 -14.42 -12.73
N ASN A 60 20.66 -13.96 -12.62
CA ASN A 60 21.71 -14.26 -13.58
C ASN A 60 22.06 -15.76 -13.51
N PRO A 61 21.89 -16.54 -14.60
CA PRO A 61 22.18 -17.98 -14.57
C PRO A 61 23.61 -18.33 -14.16
N GLY A 62 24.56 -17.39 -14.32
CA GLY A 62 25.95 -17.55 -13.91
C GLY A 62 26.15 -17.82 -12.41
N ILE A 63 25.19 -17.43 -11.55
CA ILE A 63 25.29 -17.70 -10.10
C ILE A 63 24.78 -19.09 -9.70
N LEU A 64 24.13 -19.83 -10.60
CA LEU A 64 23.62 -21.18 -10.28
C LEU A 64 24.74 -22.18 -9.97
N GLY A 65 25.96 -21.93 -10.48
CA GLY A 65 27.15 -22.73 -10.18
C GLY A 65 27.69 -22.54 -8.75
N MET A 66 27.26 -21.51 -8.02
CA MET A 66 27.65 -21.30 -6.61
C MET A 66 26.95 -22.30 -5.66
N GLY A 67 25.90 -22.96 -6.13
CA GLY A 67 25.11 -23.88 -5.34
C GLY A 67 23.91 -23.22 -4.67
N ALA A 68 22.90 -24.05 -4.35
CA ALA A 68 21.59 -23.58 -3.93
C ALA A 68 21.60 -22.73 -2.65
N HIS A 69 22.51 -23.02 -1.72
CA HIS A 69 22.59 -22.29 -0.46
C HIS A 69 23.01 -20.83 -0.66
N ASP A 70 24.01 -20.57 -1.50
CA ASP A 70 24.48 -19.20 -1.74
C ASP A 70 23.49 -18.40 -2.59
N VAL A 71 22.91 -19.03 -3.61
CA VAL A 71 21.85 -18.40 -4.43
C VAL A 71 20.63 -18.04 -3.56
N ALA A 72 20.20 -18.96 -2.68
CA ALA A 72 19.09 -18.70 -1.77
C ALA A 72 19.40 -17.53 -0.83
N ARG A 73 20.63 -17.44 -0.31
CA ARG A 73 21.06 -16.32 0.54
C ARG A 73 20.91 -14.98 -0.20
N MET A 74 21.46 -14.88 -1.41
CA MET A 74 21.39 -13.65 -2.22
C MET A 74 19.94 -13.25 -2.52
N ILE A 75 19.08 -14.22 -2.85
CA ILE A 75 17.64 -13.97 -3.07
C ILE A 75 16.99 -13.41 -1.80
N ASN A 76 17.22 -14.02 -0.64
CA ASN A 76 16.65 -13.55 0.62
C ASN A 76 17.15 -12.15 0.99
N GLU A 77 18.44 -11.89 0.86
CA GLU A 77 19.01 -10.55 1.10
C GLU A 77 18.36 -9.50 0.19
N THR A 78 18.13 -9.83 -1.08
CA THR A 78 17.50 -8.91 -2.04
C THR A 78 16.00 -8.73 -1.77
N ILE A 79 15.29 -9.77 -1.34
CA ILE A 79 13.88 -9.66 -0.89
C ILE A 79 13.76 -8.72 0.31
N SER A 80 14.64 -8.87 1.30
CA SER A 80 14.68 -7.97 2.46
C SER A 80 14.91 -6.53 2.02
N ALA A 81 15.91 -6.30 1.17
CA ALA A 81 16.20 -4.96 0.66
C ALA A 81 15.01 -4.34 -0.12
N ALA A 82 14.33 -5.11 -0.97
CA ALA A 82 13.15 -4.63 -1.68
C ALA A 82 11.99 -4.30 -0.73
N THR A 83 11.82 -5.10 0.33
CA THR A 83 10.78 -4.89 1.33
C THR A 83 11.05 -3.67 2.20
N ASP A 84 12.30 -3.47 2.61
CA ASP A 84 12.73 -2.30 3.37
C ASP A 84 12.56 -1.02 2.55
N TYR A 85 12.97 -1.05 1.27
CA TYR A 85 12.78 0.07 0.35
C TYR A 85 11.30 0.40 0.13
N ALA A 86 10.45 -0.61 -0.08
CA ALA A 86 9.00 -0.40 -0.15
C ALA A 86 8.44 0.24 1.12
N GLN A 87 8.89 -0.21 2.30
CA GLN A 87 8.45 0.37 3.57
C GLN A 87 8.85 1.85 3.72
N GLU A 88 10.07 2.20 3.33
CA GLU A 88 10.56 3.58 3.37
C GLU A 88 9.75 4.49 2.45
N CYS A 89 9.48 4.05 1.21
CA CYS A 89 8.69 4.83 0.26
C CYS A 89 7.23 5.04 0.73
N MET A 90 6.62 4.03 1.34
CA MET A 90 5.20 4.07 1.70
C MET A 90 4.91 4.69 3.07
N ALA A 91 5.92 5.03 3.86
CA ALA A 91 5.72 5.55 5.22
C ALA A 91 4.91 6.86 5.21
N ASP A 92 5.24 7.75 4.28
CA ASP A 92 4.55 9.04 4.13
C ASP A 92 3.14 8.87 3.53
N ASP A 93 2.96 7.95 2.58
CA ASP A 93 1.66 7.65 1.97
C ASP A 93 0.61 7.17 2.99
N VAL A 94 1.04 6.33 3.94
CA VAL A 94 0.16 5.84 5.01
C VAL A 94 -0.24 6.96 5.96
N ALA A 95 0.68 7.89 6.27
CA ALA A 95 0.38 9.05 7.09
C ALA A 95 -0.62 9.99 6.39
N GLU A 96 -0.39 10.29 5.11
CA GLU A 96 -1.29 11.13 4.30
C GLU A 96 -2.71 10.53 4.18
N LEU A 97 -2.82 9.21 4.02
CA LEU A 97 -4.11 8.53 4.01
C LEU A 97 -4.83 8.65 5.36
N ALA A 98 -4.10 8.48 6.46
CA ALA A 98 -4.67 8.59 7.81
C ALA A 98 -5.21 10.00 8.07
N ASP A 99 -4.47 11.03 7.68
CA ASP A 99 -4.89 12.43 7.77
C ASP A 99 -6.14 12.70 6.91
N SER A 100 -6.15 12.20 5.67
CA SER A 100 -7.30 12.33 4.75
C SER A 100 -8.58 11.67 5.31
N ILE A 101 -8.45 10.50 5.93
CA ILE A 101 -9.56 9.83 6.60
C ILE A 101 -9.99 10.61 7.84
N ALA A 102 -9.06 11.12 8.65
CA ALA A 102 -9.37 11.89 9.85
C ALA A 102 -10.15 13.17 9.51
N ASP A 103 -9.72 13.90 8.47
CA ASP A 103 -10.44 15.06 7.94
C ASP A 103 -11.84 14.68 7.48
N ALA A 104 -11.97 13.55 6.79
CA ALA A 104 -13.27 13.08 6.36
C ALA A 104 -14.20 12.76 7.54
N LEU A 105 -13.70 12.09 8.58
CA LEU A 105 -14.46 11.77 9.78
C LEU A 105 -14.82 13.01 10.62
N ALA A 106 -13.95 14.03 10.67
CA ALA A 106 -14.21 15.27 11.40
C ALA A 106 -15.46 16.00 10.90
N VAL A 107 -15.69 16.00 9.58
CA VAL A 107 -16.90 16.58 8.97
C VAL A 107 -18.19 15.91 9.49
N MET A 108 -18.16 14.60 9.77
CA MET A 108 -19.31 13.90 10.35
C MET A 108 -19.53 14.26 11.82
N ARG A 109 -18.45 14.37 12.61
CA ARG A 109 -18.51 14.74 14.02
C ARG A 109 -19.14 16.12 14.21
N ASP A 110 -18.82 17.05 13.31
CA ASP A 110 -19.22 18.45 13.43
C ASP A 110 -20.62 18.73 12.82
N LEU A 111 -21.38 17.67 12.46
CA LEU A 111 -22.77 17.80 12.02
C LEU A 111 -23.67 18.28 13.18
N PRO A 112 -24.50 19.32 12.97
CA PRO A 112 -25.42 19.80 14.00
C PRO A 112 -26.48 18.74 14.34
N PRO A 113 -27.04 18.75 15.57
CA PRO A 113 -28.05 17.79 15.98
C PRO A 113 -29.28 17.84 15.05
N PRO A 114 -29.97 16.70 14.86
CA PRO A 114 -31.21 16.67 14.10
C PRO A 114 -32.22 17.64 14.73
N ALA A 115 -32.87 18.44 13.89
CA ALA A 115 -33.91 19.38 14.29
C ALA A 115 -35.25 18.67 14.54
#